data_AF-A0AA86NIU6-F1
#
_entry.id   AF-A0AA86NIU6-F1
#
_cell.length_a   1.000
_cell.length_b   1.000
_cell.length_c   1.000
_cell.angle_alpha   90.00
_cell.angle_beta   90.00
_cell.angle_gamma   90.00
#
_symmetry.space_group_name_H-M   'P 1'
#
loop_
_entity.id
_entity.type
_entity.pdbx_description
1 polymer ?
#
loop_
_entity_poly.entity_id
_entity_poly.type
_entity_poly.pdbx_seq_one_letter_code
_entity_poly.pdbx_strand_id
1 'polypeptide(L)'
;MFAIATAFAEEYHNHRVLEMLKNIPDMTWTPSIPERFKGYTIEDMKSVYSQNTMQKHNAQNITYRAVDLPASFSWLTQKPACLEVRDQGDCMSCWAMSAVGSFSDNRCIQGKDATRVTYSEQYEISCDHIDRGCEGGYLYFDVSFMKKKGVPTNKCVSYKSGKDGKTRACPKKCDDGSAIPAHFKIDKYENVCQGEESIMAALTKGTVQTAFNVYSDFNYYTNGIYQHKFGSVEGGHAVVIVGYGEENGVKYRDGTNRLH
;
A
#
# COMPACT_ATOMS: atom_id res chain seq x y z
N MET A 1 18.44 7.31 49.31
CA MET A 1 17.31 7.46 48.38
C MET A 1 17.88 7.36 46.97
N PHE A 2 17.59 6.28 46.25
CA PHE A 2 17.90 6.19 44.83
C PHE A 2 16.68 6.66 44.04
N ALA A 3 16.87 7.67 43.19
CA ALA A 3 15.83 8.13 42.27
C ALA A 3 15.75 7.14 41.10
N ILE A 4 14.53 6.71 40.78
CA ILE A 4 14.24 5.93 39.57
C ILE A 4 14.22 6.94 38.42
N ALA A 5 15.20 6.89 37.54
CA ALA A 5 15.14 7.59 36.26
C ALA A 5 14.10 6.90 35.40
N THR A 6 12.96 7.56 35.16
CA THR A 6 12.03 7.15 34.10
C THR A 6 12.72 7.41 32.77
N ALA A 7 13.23 6.37 32.14
CA ALA A 7 13.66 6.44 30.74
C ALA A 7 12.41 6.70 29.90
N PHE A 8 12.25 7.93 29.40
CA PHE A 8 11.26 8.20 28.36
C PHE A 8 11.69 7.42 27.12
N ALA A 9 10.77 6.66 26.52
CA ALA A 9 11.03 6.02 25.25
C ALA A 9 11.35 7.10 24.21
N GLU A 10 12.43 6.91 23.46
CA GLU A 10 12.86 7.86 22.43
C GLU A 10 11.84 7.87 21.29
N GLU A 11 11.34 9.07 20.94
CA GLU A 11 10.49 9.26 19.77
C GLU A 11 11.28 8.92 18.50
N TYR A 12 10.65 8.19 17.57
CA TYR A 12 11.26 7.85 16.30
C TYR A 12 11.57 9.11 15.49
N HIS A 13 10.60 10.02 15.41
CA HIS A 13 10.75 11.30 14.74
C HIS A 13 11.42 12.31 15.66
N ASN A 14 12.65 12.69 15.35
CA ASN A 14 13.38 13.66 16.16
C ASN A 14 13.87 14.85 15.31
N HIS A 15 13.96 16.01 15.98
CA HIS A 15 14.31 17.28 15.34
C HIS A 15 15.72 17.27 14.73
N ARG A 16 16.65 16.47 15.28
CA ARG A 16 18.02 16.38 14.76
C ARG A 16 18.04 15.75 13.35
N VAL A 17 17.32 14.64 13.16
CA VAL A 17 17.21 14.00 11.84
C VAL A 17 16.44 14.90 10.87
N LEU A 18 15.36 15.54 11.33
CA LEU A 18 14.61 16.48 10.50
C LEU A 18 15.49 17.63 9.97
N GLU A 19 16.25 18.29 10.84
CA GLU A 19 17.13 19.39 10.43
C GLU A 19 18.26 18.92 9.51
N MET A 20 18.78 17.72 9.72
CA MET A 20 19.74 17.12 8.77
C MET A 20 19.10 16.91 7.39
N LEU A 21 17.89 16.34 7.31
CA LEU A 21 17.19 16.13 6.03
C LEU A 21 16.92 17.45 5.30
N LYS A 22 16.54 18.51 6.02
CA LYS A 22 16.30 19.85 5.44
C LYS A 22 17.55 20.48 4.81
N ASN A 23 18.74 20.06 5.24
CA ASN A 23 20.02 20.60 4.75
C ASN A 23 20.64 19.77 3.61
N ILE A 24 19.96 18.71 3.15
CA ILE A 24 20.44 17.92 2.00
C ILE A 24 20.23 18.73 0.72
N PRO A 25 21.28 18.98 -0.10
CA PRO A 25 21.13 19.69 -1.36
C PRO A 25 20.33 18.88 -2.39
N ASP A 26 19.71 19.59 -3.34
CA ASP A 26 18.97 19.00 -4.46
C ASP A 26 17.84 18.04 -4.02
N MET A 27 17.14 18.42 -2.94
CA MET A 27 15.98 17.68 -2.42
C MET A 27 14.78 17.84 -3.35
N THR A 28 14.21 16.72 -3.79
CA THR A 28 12.99 16.70 -4.62
C THR A 28 11.71 16.59 -3.80
N TRP A 29 11.84 16.52 -2.47
CA TRP A 29 10.72 16.36 -1.53
C TRP A 29 10.96 17.15 -0.24
N THR A 30 9.88 17.45 0.48
CA THR A 30 9.93 18.22 1.73
C THR A 30 9.87 17.30 2.95
N PRO A 31 10.92 17.25 3.79
CA PRO A 31 10.89 16.51 5.05
C PRO A 31 10.11 17.29 6.13
N SER A 32 9.25 16.60 6.87
CA SER A 32 8.62 17.08 8.09
C SER A 32 8.32 15.92 9.04
N ILE A 33 7.79 16.19 10.23
CA ILE A 33 7.29 15.15 11.14
C ILE A 33 5.80 14.97 10.84
N PRO A 34 5.37 13.86 10.23
CA PRO A 34 3.96 13.64 9.94
C PRO A 34 3.15 13.56 11.23
N GLU A 35 2.04 14.30 11.32
CA GLU A 35 1.23 14.35 12.56
C GLU A 35 0.77 12.94 13.00
N ARG A 36 0.55 12.02 12.05
CA ARG A 36 0.15 10.63 12.33
C ARG A 36 1.16 9.82 13.14
N PHE A 37 2.44 10.17 13.06
CA PHE A 37 3.53 9.47 13.76
C PHE A 37 4.09 10.26 14.94
N LYS A 38 3.43 11.36 15.29
CA LYS A 38 3.86 12.18 16.42
C LYS A 38 3.76 11.38 17.72
N GLY A 39 4.87 11.32 18.45
CA GLY A 39 4.97 10.53 19.68
C GLY A 39 5.16 9.03 19.46
N TYR A 40 5.24 8.54 18.21
CA TYR A 40 5.58 7.14 17.96
C TYR A 40 7.01 6.87 18.41
N THR A 41 7.20 5.77 19.12
CA THR A 41 8.51 5.24 19.47
C THR A 41 9.08 4.42 18.31
N ILE A 42 10.36 4.03 18.43
CA ILE A 42 10.97 3.08 17.50
C ILE A 42 10.20 1.76 17.43
N GLU A 43 9.63 1.30 18.55
CA GLU A 43 8.88 0.05 18.60
C GLU A 43 7.54 0.17 17.87
N ASP A 44 6.85 1.30 18.02
CA ASP A 44 5.60 1.56 17.29
C ASP A 44 5.85 1.54 15.78
N MET A 45 6.96 2.15 15.33
CA MET A 45 7.31 2.19 13.91
C MET A 45 7.67 0.83 13.31
N LYS A 46 8.20 -0.13 14.10
CA LYS A 46 8.43 -1.50 13.62
C LYS A 46 7.14 -2.22 13.26
N SER A 47 6.00 -1.80 13.81
CA SER A 47 4.69 -2.40 13.56
C SER A 47 4.01 -1.90 12.27
N VAL A 48 4.55 -0.84 11.65
CA VAL A 48 3.96 -0.18 10.48
C VAL A 48 4.26 -0.91 9.17
N TYR A 49 5.47 -1.45 9.06
CA TYR A 49 6.00 -2.04 7.83
C TYR A 49 6.19 -3.56 7.95
N SER A 50 5.90 -4.28 6.87
CA SER A 50 6.16 -5.72 6.81
C SER A 50 7.65 -5.97 6.57
N GLN A 51 8.24 -7.00 7.20
CA GLN A 51 9.67 -7.30 7.01
C GLN A 51 10.01 -7.72 5.58
N ASN A 52 9.07 -8.35 4.86
CA ASN A 52 9.23 -8.71 3.47
C ASN A 52 7.87 -8.82 2.77
N THR A 53 7.70 -8.11 1.65
CA THR A 53 6.45 -8.11 0.85
C THR A 53 6.63 -8.74 -0.52
N MET A 54 7.87 -8.93 -0.98
CA MET A 54 8.20 -9.46 -2.30
C MET A 54 8.74 -10.89 -2.19
N GLN A 55 8.07 -11.84 -2.87
CA GLN A 55 8.55 -13.20 -3.03
C GLN A 55 8.84 -13.51 -4.50
N LYS A 56 9.95 -14.19 -4.78
CA LYS A 56 10.18 -14.77 -6.11
C LYS A 56 9.12 -15.82 -6.39
N HIS A 57 8.44 -15.68 -7.52
CA HIS A 57 7.35 -16.57 -7.92
C HIS A 57 7.38 -16.76 -9.44
N ASN A 58 6.88 -17.91 -9.90
CA ASN A 58 6.88 -18.28 -11.32
C ASN A 58 5.62 -17.75 -12.04
N ALA A 59 5.21 -16.50 -11.80
CA ALA A 59 4.19 -15.88 -12.64
C ALA A 59 4.77 -15.57 -14.03
N GLN A 60 3.94 -15.70 -15.06
CA GLN A 60 4.32 -15.28 -16.40
C GLN A 60 4.55 -13.76 -16.40
N ASN A 61 5.76 -13.35 -16.74
CA ASN A 61 6.08 -11.95 -16.97
C ASN A 61 5.45 -11.50 -18.29
N ILE A 62 4.75 -10.38 -18.25
CA ILE A 62 4.14 -9.77 -19.44
C ILE A 62 4.85 -8.46 -19.75
N THR A 63 5.13 -8.24 -21.03
CA THR A 63 5.68 -7.00 -21.55
C THR A 63 4.60 -6.29 -22.35
N TYR A 64 4.19 -5.13 -21.85
CA TYR A 64 3.28 -4.24 -22.55
C TYR A 64 4.08 -3.40 -23.54
N ARG A 65 3.61 -3.35 -24.80
CA ARG A 65 4.21 -2.47 -25.80
C ARG A 65 3.84 -1.02 -25.48
N ALA A 66 4.84 -0.19 -25.27
CA ALA A 66 4.67 1.26 -25.20
C ALA A 66 4.53 1.81 -26.61
N VAL A 67 3.29 2.11 -27.01
CA VAL A 67 2.99 2.80 -28.26
C VAL A 67 2.27 4.08 -27.86
N ASP A 68 2.84 5.23 -28.25
CA ASP A 68 2.27 6.56 -28.05
C ASP A 68 1.81 6.84 -26.60
N LEU A 69 2.63 6.47 -25.61
CA LEU A 69 2.34 6.80 -24.21
C LEU A 69 2.46 8.31 -23.99
N PRO A 70 1.52 8.95 -23.27
CA PRO A 70 1.66 10.35 -22.90
C PRO A 70 2.87 10.53 -21.96
N ALA A 71 3.43 11.74 -21.91
CA ALA A 71 4.51 12.05 -20.97
C ALA A 71 4.07 11.94 -19.49
N SER A 72 2.79 12.15 -19.22
CA SER A 72 2.17 11.95 -17.92
C SER A 72 0.78 11.33 -18.06
N PHE A 73 0.40 10.52 -17.08
CA PHE A 73 -0.90 9.87 -17.01
C PHE A 73 -1.26 9.64 -15.56
N SER A 74 -2.51 9.91 -15.16
CA SER A 74 -2.95 9.62 -13.80
C SER A 74 -4.43 9.27 -13.75
N TRP A 75 -4.78 8.14 -13.14
CA TRP A 75 -6.17 7.80 -12.90
C TRP A 75 -6.89 8.80 -11.98
N LEU A 76 -6.14 9.58 -11.19
CA LEU A 76 -6.69 10.69 -10.39
C LEU A 76 -7.33 11.77 -11.26
N THR A 77 -6.81 12.03 -12.46
CA THR A 77 -7.40 13.01 -13.39
C THR A 77 -8.39 12.35 -14.35
N GLN A 78 -8.12 11.11 -14.77
CA GLN A 78 -8.95 10.42 -15.76
C GLN A 78 -10.25 9.84 -15.16
N LYS A 79 -10.19 9.25 -13.98
CA LYS A 79 -11.32 8.61 -13.28
C LYS A 79 -11.18 8.74 -11.76
N PRO A 80 -11.21 9.95 -11.18
CA PRO A 80 -11.04 10.16 -9.73
C PRO A 80 -12.04 9.35 -8.89
N ALA A 81 -13.29 9.21 -9.36
CA ALA A 81 -14.32 8.44 -8.67
C ALA A 81 -14.03 6.93 -8.58
N CYS A 82 -13.05 6.43 -9.33
CA CYS A 82 -12.60 5.04 -9.26
C CYS A 82 -11.44 4.82 -8.31
N LEU A 83 -10.94 5.85 -7.61
CA LEU A 83 -9.85 5.71 -6.65
C LEU A 83 -10.34 6.05 -5.23
N GLU A 84 -9.86 5.29 -4.26
CA GLU A 84 -10.15 5.48 -2.83
C GLU A 84 -8.86 5.27 -2.05
N VAL A 85 -8.45 6.26 -1.25
CA VAL A 85 -7.38 6.10 -0.27
C VAL A 85 -7.97 5.46 0.98
N ARG A 86 -7.33 4.38 1.44
CA ARG A 86 -7.73 3.62 2.63
C ARG A 86 -6.52 3.47 3.53
N ASP A 87 -6.79 3.29 4.82
CA ASP A 87 -5.77 3.24 5.85
C ASP A 87 -5.66 1.86 6.49
N GLN A 88 -4.42 1.36 6.58
CA GLN A 88 -4.12 0.07 7.20
C GLN A 88 -4.12 0.11 8.74
N GLY A 89 -4.01 1.28 9.36
CA GLY A 89 -3.87 1.46 10.79
C GLY A 89 -2.71 0.66 11.38
N ASP A 90 -2.93 0.13 12.58
CA ASP A 90 -1.89 -0.57 13.36
C ASP A 90 -1.61 -2.01 12.87
N CYS A 91 -2.20 -2.42 11.75
CA CYS A 91 -2.05 -3.77 11.20
C CYS A 91 -1.12 -3.73 9.98
N MET A 92 -0.12 -4.61 9.92
CA MET A 92 0.78 -4.77 8.76
C MET A 92 0.06 -5.39 7.54
N SER A 93 -1.03 -4.77 7.10
CA SER A 93 -1.94 -5.26 6.06
C SER A 93 -1.76 -4.56 4.71
N CYS A 94 -0.66 -3.84 4.50
CA CYS A 94 -0.37 -3.15 3.24
C CYS A 94 -0.52 -4.09 2.02
N TRP A 95 -0.15 -5.36 2.17
CA TRP A 95 -0.31 -6.42 1.18
C TRP A 95 -1.77 -6.53 0.72
N ALA A 96 -2.69 -6.89 1.61
CA ALA A 96 -4.12 -7.01 1.33
C ALA A 96 -4.76 -5.67 0.89
N MET A 97 -4.37 -4.57 1.56
CA MET A 97 -4.83 -3.23 1.22
C MET A 97 -4.49 -2.87 -0.22
N SER A 98 -3.28 -3.15 -0.68
CA SER A 98 -2.86 -2.87 -2.04
C SER A 98 -3.51 -3.81 -3.07
N ALA A 99 -3.69 -5.09 -2.73
CA ALA A 99 -4.31 -6.09 -3.60
C ALA A 99 -5.81 -5.81 -3.83
N VAL A 100 -6.61 -5.79 -2.77
CA VAL A 100 -8.06 -5.50 -2.82
C VAL A 100 -8.31 -4.10 -3.33
N GLY A 101 -7.41 -3.18 -3.00
CA GLY A 101 -7.36 -1.83 -3.52
C GLY A 101 -7.34 -1.74 -5.02
N SER A 102 -6.25 -2.24 -5.61
CA SER A 102 -6.06 -2.29 -7.05
C SER A 102 -7.18 -3.08 -7.73
N PHE A 103 -7.69 -4.13 -7.10
CA PHE A 103 -8.85 -4.87 -7.60
C PHE A 103 -10.10 -4.00 -7.68
N SER A 104 -10.42 -3.28 -6.62
CA SER A 104 -11.57 -2.36 -6.56
C SER A 104 -11.46 -1.24 -7.61
N ASP A 105 -10.28 -0.61 -7.70
CA ASP A 105 -9.99 0.46 -8.64
C ASP A 105 -10.17 -0.02 -10.09
N ASN A 106 -9.54 -1.16 -10.42
CA ASN A 106 -9.57 -1.71 -11.77
C ASN A 106 -10.96 -2.17 -12.21
N ARG A 107 -11.79 -2.70 -11.32
CA ARG A 107 -13.18 -3.05 -11.67
C ARG A 107 -14.01 -1.82 -12.04
N CYS A 108 -13.83 -0.71 -11.35
CA CYS A 108 -14.46 0.57 -11.71
C CYS A 108 -13.89 1.13 -13.03
N ILE A 109 -12.56 1.17 -13.16
CA ILE A 109 -11.87 1.69 -14.36
C ILE A 109 -12.32 0.94 -15.63
N GLN A 110 -12.47 -0.37 -15.53
CA GLN A 110 -12.87 -1.26 -16.63
C GLN A 110 -14.38 -1.38 -16.83
N GLY A 111 -15.20 -0.65 -16.04
CA GLY A 111 -16.66 -0.69 -16.13
C GLY A 111 -17.30 -2.02 -15.73
N LYS A 112 -16.57 -2.87 -14.99
CA LYS A 112 -17.14 -4.09 -14.39
C LYS A 112 -18.07 -3.76 -13.23
N ASP A 113 -17.79 -2.68 -12.52
CA ASP A 113 -18.68 -2.07 -11.55
C ASP A 113 -19.17 -0.71 -12.07
N ALA A 114 -20.46 -0.41 -11.89
CA ALA A 114 -21.05 0.86 -12.32
C ALA A 114 -20.46 2.07 -11.58
N THR A 115 -20.09 1.86 -10.32
CA THR A 115 -19.36 2.80 -9.47
C THR A 115 -18.32 2.03 -8.68
N ARG A 116 -17.31 2.70 -8.12
CA ARG A 116 -16.31 2.03 -7.30
C ARG A 116 -16.95 1.32 -6.10
N VAL A 117 -16.72 0.02 -5.99
CA VAL A 117 -17.15 -0.80 -4.86
C VAL A 117 -15.96 -1.00 -3.93
N THR A 118 -16.14 -0.72 -2.64
CA THR A 118 -15.15 -1.04 -1.62
C THR A 118 -15.27 -2.52 -1.23
N TYR A 119 -14.30 -3.32 -1.66
CA TYR A 119 -14.18 -4.73 -1.29
C TYR A 119 -13.49 -4.92 0.07
N SER A 120 -13.67 -6.08 0.71
CA SER A 120 -13.21 -6.30 2.08
C SER A 120 -11.76 -6.74 2.15
N GLU A 121 -10.86 -5.83 2.56
CA GLU A 121 -9.50 -6.18 2.94
C GLU A 121 -9.49 -7.10 4.18
N GLN A 122 -10.39 -6.84 5.13
CA GLN A 122 -10.49 -7.63 6.35
C GLN A 122 -10.72 -9.11 6.07
N TYR A 123 -11.54 -9.44 5.08
CA TYR A 123 -11.81 -10.82 4.75
C TYR A 123 -10.54 -11.54 4.27
N GLU A 124 -9.74 -10.92 3.39
CA GLU A 124 -8.45 -11.46 2.97
C GLU A 124 -7.49 -11.60 4.16
N ILE A 125 -7.32 -10.55 4.96
CA ILE A 125 -6.46 -10.54 6.16
C ILE A 125 -6.82 -11.67 7.14
N SER A 126 -8.11 -11.96 7.31
CA SER A 126 -8.61 -12.95 8.27
C SER A 126 -8.69 -14.38 7.72
N CYS A 127 -8.78 -14.54 6.39
CA CYS A 127 -9.13 -15.81 5.76
C CYS A 127 -8.07 -16.33 4.79
N ASP A 128 -7.05 -15.54 4.46
CA ASP A 128 -5.79 -16.07 3.94
C ASP A 128 -5.05 -16.76 5.08
N HIS A 129 -4.69 -18.02 4.86
CA HIS A 129 -3.98 -18.87 5.82
C HIS A 129 -2.55 -19.19 5.36
N ILE A 130 -2.12 -18.62 4.24
CA ILE A 130 -0.75 -18.66 3.71
C ILE A 130 0.01 -17.44 4.21
N ASP A 131 -0.59 -16.25 4.11
CA ASP A 131 -0.08 -15.02 4.70
C ASP A 131 -0.38 -14.93 6.21
N ARG A 132 0.15 -13.90 6.86
CA ARG A 132 0.21 -13.80 8.33
C ARG A 132 -0.68 -12.69 8.89
N GLY A 133 -1.75 -12.33 8.19
CA GLY A 133 -2.69 -11.30 8.64
C GLY A 133 -1.97 -9.96 8.92
N CYS A 134 -2.04 -9.49 10.17
CA CYS A 134 -1.39 -8.26 10.62
C CYS A 134 0.10 -8.36 10.92
N GLU A 135 0.74 -9.50 10.64
CA GLU A 135 2.19 -9.67 10.73
C GLU A 135 2.88 -9.59 9.35
N GLY A 136 2.11 -9.28 8.29
CA GLY A 136 2.59 -9.13 6.91
C GLY A 136 2.14 -10.23 5.96
N GLY A 137 2.44 -10.02 4.68
CA GLY A 137 2.06 -10.91 3.59
C GLY A 137 2.80 -10.60 2.29
N TYR A 138 2.63 -11.46 1.30
CA TYR A 138 3.34 -11.40 0.02
C TYR A 138 2.41 -11.21 -1.15
N LEU A 139 2.67 -10.19 -1.99
CA LEU A 139 1.84 -9.79 -3.13
C LEU A 139 1.35 -10.93 -4.03
N TYR A 140 2.18 -11.96 -4.23
CA TYR A 140 1.83 -13.12 -5.05
C TYR A 140 0.71 -13.96 -4.43
N PHE A 141 0.72 -14.14 -3.11
CA PHE A 141 -0.31 -14.89 -2.41
C PHE A 141 -1.62 -14.13 -2.39
N ASP A 142 -1.60 -12.79 -2.25
CA ASP A 142 -2.78 -11.92 -2.35
C ASP A 142 -3.53 -12.17 -3.67
N VAL A 143 -2.84 -12.01 -4.82
CA VAL A 143 -3.49 -12.16 -6.13
C VAL A 143 -3.94 -13.61 -6.38
N SER A 144 -3.24 -14.59 -5.80
CA SER A 144 -3.66 -16.01 -5.82
C SER A 144 -4.92 -16.24 -4.97
N PHE A 145 -5.00 -15.65 -3.78
CA PHE A 145 -6.15 -15.69 -2.90
C PHE A 145 -7.36 -15.05 -3.57
N MET A 146 -7.19 -13.83 -4.08
CA MET A 146 -8.21 -13.08 -4.78
C MET A 146 -8.72 -13.78 -6.05
N LYS A 147 -7.87 -14.56 -6.73
CA LYS A 147 -8.28 -15.39 -7.87
C LYS A 147 -9.06 -16.64 -7.45
N LYS A 148 -8.59 -17.36 -6.42
CA LYS A 148 -9.17 -18.66 -6.01
C LYS A 148 -10.43 -18.48 -5.17
N LYS A 149 -10.34 -17.64 -4.13
CA LYS A 149 -11.37 -17.43 -3.11
C LYS A 149 -12.09 -16.10 -3.30
N GLY A 150 -11.35 -15.02 -3.52
CA GLY A 150 -11.92 -13.67 -3.60
C GLY A 150 -12.39 -13.14 -2.25
N VAL A 151 -13.05 -11.99 -2.27
CA VAL A 151 -13.51 -11.25 -1.08
C VAL A 151 -14.98 -10.81 -1.23
N PRO A 152 -15.74 -10.68 -0.14
CA PRO A 152 -17.01 -9.97 -0.14
C PRO A 152 -16.77 -8.45 -0.17
N THR A 153 -17.84 -7.67 -0.09
CA THR A 153 -17.74 -6.21 0.07
C THR A 153 -17.35 -5.82 1.50
N ASN A 154 -16.73 -4.66 1.67
CA ASN A 154 -16.43 -4.10 3.00
C ASN A 154 -17.70 -3.85 3.83
N LYS A 155 -18.87 -3.67 3.19
CA LYS A 155 -20.17 -3.59 3.88
C LYS A 155 -20.53 -4.91 4.59
N CYS A 156 -20.16 -6.06 4.02
CA CYS A 156 -20.38 -7.35 4.67
C CYS A 156 -19.35 -7.61 5.76
N VAL A 157 -18.06 -7.39 5.48
CA VAL A 157 -16.98 -7.60 6.46
C VAL A 157 -16.15 -6.32 6.53
N SER A 158 -16.39 -5.51 7.54
CA SER A 158 -15.72 -4.22 7.73
C SER A 158 -14.28 -4.37 8.22
N TYR A 159 -13.44 -3.40 7.87
CA TYR A 159 -12.07 -3.32 8.36
C TYR A 159 -11.99 -2.99 9.85
N LYS A 160 -11.45 -3.93 10.64
CA LYS A 160 -11.36 -3.88 12.12
C LYS A 160 -9.94 -4.11 12.64
N SER A 161 -9.08 -4.75 11.86
CA SER A 161 -7.71 -5.08 12.24
C SER A 161 -6.82 -3.83 12.37
N GLY A 162 -7.07 -2.77 11.61
CA GLY A 162 -6.30 -1.54 11.71
C GLY A 162 -6.48 -0.77 13.03
N LYS A 163 -7.45 -1.13 13.87
CA LYS A 163 -7.68 -0.43 15.15
C LYS A 163 -6.75 -0.85 16.28
N ASP A 164 -6.19 -2.04 16.20
CA ASP A 164 -5.40 -2.64 17.29
C ASP A 164 -4.29 -3.59 16.79
N GLY A 165 -4.06 -3.63 15.48
CA GLY A 165 -3.05 -4.48 14.85
C GLY A 165 -3.33 -5.98 14.94
N LYS A 166 -4.52 -6.43 15.34
CA LYS A 166 -4.79 -7.86 15.56
C LYS A 166 -5.46 -8.50 14.35
N THR A 167 -4.90 -9.63 13.92
CA THR A 167 -5.55 -10.53 12.97
C THR A 167 -6.85 -11.07 13.57
N ARG A 168 -7.98 -10.85 12.90
CA ARG A 168 -9.27 -11.42 13.32
C ARG A 168 -9.43 -12.82 12.73
N ALA A 169 -10.20 -13.67 13.42
CA ALA A 169 -10.59 -14.96 12.87
C ALA A 169 -11.41 -14.81 11.58
N CYS A 170 -11.25 -15.74 10.63
CA CYS A 170 -12.02 -15.77 9.39
C CYS A 170 -13.54 -15.79 9.68
N PRO A 171 -14.30 -14.75 9.28
CA PRO A 171 -15.72 -14.66 9.60
C PRO A 171 -16.54 -15.70 8.81
N LYS A 172 -17.60 -16.19 9.45
CA LYS A 172 -18.59 -17.10 8.82
C LYS A 172 -19.85 -16.38 8.32
N LYS A 173 -20.03 -15.12 8.72
CA LYS A 173 -21.20 -14.27 8.48
C LYS A 173 -20.74 -12.83 8.27
N CYS A 174 -21.57 -12.02 7.63
CA CYS A 174 -21.36 -10.58 7.60
C CYS A 174 -21.53 -9.98 9.01
N ASP A 175 -21.09 -8.73 9.17
CA ASP A 175 -21.15 -7.99 10.43
C ASP A 175 -22.58 -7.79 10.95
N ASP A 176 -23.58 -7.79 10.07
CA ASP A 176 -25.01 -7.73 10.42
C ASP A 176 -25.63 -9.10 10.75
N GLY A 177 -24.83 -10.17 10.74
CA GLY A 177 -25.26 -11.54 11.02
C GLY A 177 -25.87 -12.29 9.82
N SER A 178 -25.98 -11.66 8.66
CA SER A 178 -26.40 -12.31 7.41
C SER A 178 -25.33 -13.28 6.86
N ALA A 179 -25.72 -14.14 5.93
CA ALA A 179 -24.79 -15.03 5.24
C ALA A 179 -23.84 -14.21 4.34
N ILE A 180 -22.56 -14.63 4.28
CA ILE A 180 -21.59 -13.99 3.38
C ILE A 180 -22.05 -14.23 1.93
N PRO A 181 -22.20 -13.18 1.11
CA PRO A 181 -22.62 -13.33 -0.28
C PRO A 181 -21.53 -13.99 -1.13
N ALA A 182 -21.83 -14.20 -2.41
CA ALA A 182 -20.82 -14.65 -3.36
C ALA A 182 -19.60 -13.71 -3.37
N HIS A 183 -18.41 -14.30 -3.41
CA HIS A 183 -17.15 -13.56 -3.40
C HIS A 183 -16.86 -12.98 -4.78
N PHE A 184 -16.25 -11.79 -4.78
CA PHE A 184 -15.73 -11.15 -5.97
C PHE A 184 -14.28 -11.59 -6.16
N LYS A 185 -13.98 -12.09 -7.36
CA LYS A 185 -12.69 -12.71 -7.69
C LYS A 185 -11.98 -11.96 -8.79
N ILE A 186 -10.66 -12.08 -8.81
CA ILE A 186 -9.83 -11.68 -9.95
C ILE A 186 -10.01 -12.73 -11.07
N ASP A 187 -10.39 -12.27 -12.26
CA ASP A 187 -10.47 -13.14 -13.44
C ASP A 187 -9.05 -13.52 -13.92
N LYS A 188 -8.16 -12.51 -14.00
CA LYS A 188 -6.78 -12.62 -14.47
C LYS A 188 -5.90 -11.61 -13.73
N TYR A 189 -4.69 -12.03 -13.37
CA TYR A 189 -3.60 -11.15 -12.95
C TYR A 189 -2.38 -11.42 -13.84
N GLU A 190 -1.51 -10.42 -13.99
CA GLU A 190 -0.32 -10.46 -14.81
C GLU A 190 0.85 -9.79 -14.07
N ASN A 191 2.06 -10.30 -14.28
CA ASN A 191 3.24 -9.75 -13.63
C ASN A 191 3.97 -8.78 -14.58
N VAL A 192 3.89 -7.48 -14.30
CA VAL A 192 4.50 -6.42 -15.12
C VAL A 192 5.91 -6.13 -14.61
N CYS A 193 6.84 -7.07 -14.84
CA CYS A 193 8.22 -6.97 -14.31
C CYS A 193 9.25 -6.39 -15.28
N GLN A 194 8.88 -5.98 -16.51
CA GLN A 194 9.86 -5.63 -17.54
C GLN A 194 9.85 -4.14 -17.93
N GLY A 195 10.69 -3.33 -17.27
CA GLY A 195 11.02 -1.98 -17.73
C GLY A 195 9.97 -0.90 -17.44
N GLU A 196 10.44 0.35 -17.39
CA GLU A 196 9.62 1.53 -17.09
C GLU A 196 8.46 1.70 -18.08
N GLU A 197 8.74 1.57 -19.38
CA GLU A 197 7.76 1.70 -20.47
C GLU A 197 6.61 0.68 -20.38
N SER A 198 6.91 -0.57 -20.01
CA SER A 198 5.87 -1.60 -19.84
C SER A 198 4.98 -1.28 -18.65
N ILE A 199 5.55 -0.77 -17.56
CA ILE A 199 4.78 -0.34 -16.38
C ILE A 199 3.90 0.87 -16.73
N MET A 200 4.45 1.86 -17.44
CA MET A 200 3.67 3.01 -17.93
C MET A 200 2.53 2.56 -18.86
N ALA A 201 2.78 1.62 -19.77
CA ALA A 201 1.75 1.06 -20.65
C ALA A 201 0.71 0.21 -19.92
N ALA A 202 1.08 -0.47 -18.83
CA ALA A 202 0.13 -1.16 -17.97
C ALA A 202 -0.74 -0.15 -17.20
N LEU A 203 -0.15 0.95 -16.73
CA LEU A 203 -0.84 2.01 -15.99
C LEU A 203 -1.93 2.70 -16.81
N THR A 204 -1.80 2.80 -18.14
CA THR A 204 -2.89 3.33 -18.99
C THR A 204 -4.11 2.42 -19.10
N LYS A 205 -4.01 1.17 -18.63
CA LYS A 205 -5.10 0.17 -18.65
C LYS A 205 -5.74 -0.06 -17.29
N GLY A 206 -5.08 0.36 -16.22
CA GLY A 206 -5.53 0.14 -14.85
C GLY A 206 -4.46 0.49 -13.83
N THR A 207 -4.78 0.35 -12.55
CA THR A 207 -3.83 0.50 -11.44
C THR A 207 -2.96 -0.73 -11.30
N VAL A 208 -1.73 -0.55 -10.80
CA VAL A 208 -0.74 -1.63 -10.63
C VAL A 208 -0.35 -1.75 -9.16
N GLN A 209 -0.54 -2.94 -8.58
CA GLN A 209 -0.03 -3.27 -7.24
C GLN A 209 1.50 -3.43 -7.30
N THR A 210 2.22 -2.87 -6.35
CA THR A 210 3.68 -3.02 -6.23
C THR A 210 4.09 -2.98 -4.76
N ALA A 211 5.35 -3.28 -4.49
CA ALA A 211 5.98 -2.93 -3.22
C ALA A 211 7.32 -2.23 -3.44
N PHE A 212 7.79 -1.53 -2.42
CA PHE A 212 9.11 -0.92 -2.37
C PHE A 212 9.69 -1.03 -0.95
N ASN A 213 11.01 -0.90 -0.85
CA ASN A 213 11.68 -0.82 0.45
C ASN A 213 11.43 0.56 1.04
N VAL A 214 10.96 0.58 2.29
CA VAL A 214 10.86 1.80 3.07
C VAL A 214 12.17 2.04 3.79
N TYR A 215 12.69 3.24 3.67
CA TYR A 215 13.87 3.70 4.40
C TYR A 215 13.47 4.67 5.50
N SER A 216 14.34 4.86 6.50
CA SER A 216 14.03 5.71 7.66
C SER A 216 13.61 7.13 7.28
N ASP A 217 14.19 7.69 6.21
CA ASP A 217 13.86 9.03 5.71
C ASP A 217 12.45 9.14 5.07
N PHE A 218 11.90 8.04 4.53
CA PHE A 218 10.53 8.02 4.00
C PHE A 218 9.51 8.36 5.08
N ASN A 219 9.79 8.03 6.35
CA ASN A 219 8.91 8.37 7.45
C ASN A 219 8.81 9.88 7.71
N TYR A 220 9.69 10.69 7.11
CA TYR A 220 9.65 12.15 7.16
C TYR A 220 9.07 12.77 5.88
N TYR A 221 8.74 11.97 4.86
CA TYR A 221 8.19 12.47 3.61
C TYR A 221 6.79 13.04 3.79
N THR A 222 6.53 14.24 3.24
CA THR A 222 5.18 14.84 3.24
C THR A 222 4.73 15.44 1.92
N ASN A 223 5.65 15.87 1.06
CA ASN A 223 5.30 16.44 -0.25
C ASN A 223 6.47 16.34 -1.24
N GLY A 224 6.18 16.41 -2.54
CA GLY A 224 7.15 16.37 -3.64
C GLY A 224 7.40 14.97 -4.18
N ILE A 225 8.55 14.74 -4.81
CA ILE A 225 8.92 13.44 -5.37
C ILE A 225 9.92 12.77 -4.44
N TYR A 226 9.47 11.75 -3.70
CA TYR A 226 10.36 11.02 -2.79
C TYR A 226 11.51 10.36 -3.55
N GLN A 227 12.72 10.58 -3.03
CA GLN A 227 13.94 9.86 -3.38
C GLN A 227 14.70 9.60 -2.10
N HIS A 228 15.13 8.36 -1.88
CA HIS A 228 15.93 8.03 -0.70
C HIS A 228 17.26 8.80 -0.70
N LYS A 229 17.57 9.43 0.44
CA LYS A 229 18.79 10.20 0.69
C LYS A 229 19.51 9.77 1.98
N PHE A 230 18.80 9.20 2.95
CA PHE A 230 19.35 8.87 4.27
C PHE A 230 18.63 7.71 4.97
N GLY A 231 19.34 7.00 5.85
CA GLY A 231 18.77 6.04 6.77
C GLY A 231 18.85 4.60 6.28
N SER A 232 18.49 3.66 7.16
CA SER A 232 18.48 2.23 6.87
C SER A 232 17.14 1.78 6.30
N VAL A 233 17.11 0.57 5.76
CA VAL A 233 15.86 -0.10 5.40
C VAL A 233 15.07 -0.42 6.67
N GLU A 234 13.82 -0.01 6.73
CA GLU A 234 12.87 -0.25 7.82
C GLU A 234 11.93 -1.44 7.53
N GLY A 235 11.77 -1.77 6.24
CA GLY A 235 10.93 -2.89 5.81
C GLY A 235 10.47 -2.73 4.36
N GLY A 236 9.49 -3.54 3.98
CA GLY A 236 8.77 -3.44 2.71
C GLY A 236 7.37 -2.88 2.92
N HIS A 237 6.90 -2.09 1.95
CA HIS A 237 5.54 -1.57 1.95
C HIS A 237 4.89 -1.76 0.58
N ALA A 238 3.68 -2.31 0.57
CA ALA A 238 2.90 -2.55 -0.64
C ALA A 238 1.94 -1.37 -0.91
N VAL A 239 1.94 -0.90 -2.15
CA VAL A 239 1.18 0.27 -2.61
C VAL A 239 0.52 0.00 -3.96
N VAL A 240 -0.35 0.92 -4.37
CA VAL A 240 -0.98 0.88 -5.69
C VAL A 240 -0.52 2.08 -6.49
N ILE A 241 0.14 1.83 -7.61
CA ILE A 241 0.51 2.86 -8.59
C ILE A 241 -0.72 3.18 -9.43
N VAL A 242 -1.05 4.48 -9.51
CA VAL A 242 -2.23 5.01 -10.21
C VAL A 242 -1.87 5.93 -11.38
N GLY A 243 -0.59 6.25 -11.55
CA GLY A 243 -0.13 7.16 -12.59
C GLY A 243 1.39 7.32 -12.63
N TYR A 244 1.85 8.18 -13.52
CA TYR A 244 3.24 8.57 -13.72
C TYR A 244 3.32 9.96 -14.35
N GLY A 245 4.46 10.60 -14.19
CA GLY A 245 4.74 11.90 -14.81
C GLY A 245 6.19 12.31 -14.63
N GLU A 246 6.45 13.58 -14.94
CA GLU A 246 7.75 14.20 -14.77
C GLU A 246 7.54 15.62 -14.25
N GLU A 247 8.30 16.00 -13.22
CA GLU A 247 8.31 17.35 -12.67
C GLU A 247 9.76 17.85 -12.61
N ASN A 248 10.05 19.00 -13.23
CA ASN A 248 11.39 19.60 -13.24
C ASN A 248 12.52 18.64 -13.70
N GLY A 249 12.25 17.78 -14.69
CA GLY A 249 13.21 16.78 -15.18
C GLY A 249 13.28 15.50 -14.35
N VAL A 250 12.49 15.39 -13.29
CA VAL A 250 12.44 14.24 -12.39
C VAL A 250 11.19 13.42 -12.66
N LYS A 251 11.37 12.22 -13.20
CA LYS A 251 10.29 11.26 -13.41
C LYS A 251 9.77 10.72 -12.09
N TYR A 252 8.46 10.54 -11.98
CA TYR A 252 7.81 9.99 -10.80
C TYR A 252 6.69 9.01 -11.17
N ARG A 253 6.27 8.22 -10.17
CA ARG A 253 5.08 7.38 -10.22
C ARG A 253 4.11 7.85 -9.15
N ASP A 254 2.85 8.09 -9.52
CA ASP A 254 1.79 8.38 -8.57
C ASP A 254 1.44 7.09 -7.83
N GLY A 255 1.91 6.96 -6.60
CA GLY A 255 1.50 5.89 -5.70
C GLY A 255 0.40 6.36 -4.76
N THR A 256 -0.71 5.63 -4.68
CA THR A 256 -1.57 5.73 -3.50
C THR A 256 -0.89 4.98 -2.36
N ASN A 257 -0.33 5.74 -1.43
CA ASN A 257 0.10 5.20 -0.16
C ASN A 257 -1.16 4.84 0.64
N ARG A 258 -1.20 3.62 1.18
CA ARG A 258 -2.31 3.16 2.03
C ARG A 258 -1.94 3.15 3.52
N LEU A 259 -0.84 3.82 3.82
CA LEU A 259 -0.54 4.42 5.11
C LEU A 259 -1.11 5.83 5.03
N HIS A 260 -2.11 6.16 5.85
CA HIS A 260 -2.78 7.47 5.98
C HIS A 260 -2.19 8.67 5.24
#